data_AF-A0AA48RCV8-F1
#
_entry.id   AF-A0AA48RCV8-F1
#
_cell.length_a   1.000
_cell.length_b   1.000
_cell.length_c   1.000
_cell.angle_alpha   90.00
_cell.angle_beta   90.00
_cell.angle_gamma   90.00
#
_symmetry.space_group_name_H-M   'P 1'
#
loop_
_entity.id
_entity.type
_entity.pdbx_description
1 polymer ?
#
loop_
_entity_poly.entity_id
_entity_poly.type
_entity_poly.pdbx_seq_one_letter_code
_entity_poly.pdbx_strand_id
1 'polypeptide(L)'
;MSENTFRYLLRHEFRLELRKFFQKKWMAKYGGVIVLLLAAALTVWKERGGFRTEYLLYLAYMLPYLTFMISFRVLLREWKNGTVGWWITLPYSRSTLLLAKFGAAFLHMLLVYVLFFGSLTLLVLYNAAVHGLGTAPLHNLFAGEAVFATVLLGLAPFMLALGLLTAAVAHSRWVVLTPLLWILFGLSANTLTWVAGNVLSKQPDAWVSAVLPGWIYPAIPLVWALAGLTLTGAIRIVSRHLRF
;
A
#
# COMPACT_ATOMS: atom_id res chain seq x y z
N MET A 1 20.25 22.87 1.76
CA MET A 1 18.80 22.88 1.40
C MET A 1 18.03 23.24 2.66
N SER A 2 17.15 24.24 2.67
CA SER A 2 16.44 24.55 3.91
C SER A 2 15.44 23.44 4.20
N GLU A 3 15.61 22.77 5.34
CA GLU A 3 14.71 21.73 5.86
C GLU A 3 13.23 22.16 5.81
N ASN A 4 12.99 23.45 6.03
CA ASN A 4 11.69 24.10 5.96
C ASN A 4 10.98 23.93 4.60
N THR A 5 11.72 23.91 3.50
CA THR A 5 11.14 23.79 2.14
C THR A 5 10.59 22.39 1.89
N PHE A 6 11.36 21.35 2.20
CA PHE A 6 10.90 19.97 2.01
C PHE A 6 9.68 19.67 2.89
N ARG A 7 9.74 20.08 4.17
CA ARG A 7 8.63 19.91 5.12
C ARG A 7 7.37 20.62 4.64
N TYR A 8 7.50 21.82 4.07
CA TYR A 8 6.38 22.55 3.49
C TYR A 8 5.75 21.79 2.32
N LEU A 9 6.55 21.34 1.35
CA LEU A 9 6.08 20.59 0.19
C LEU A 9 5.41 19.29 0.60
N LEU A 10 6.03 18.53 1.50
CA LEU A 10 5.51 17.28 2.04
C LEU A 10 4.13 17.50 2.71
N ARG A 11 4.03 18.51 3.57
CA ARG A 11 2.76 18.84 4.27
C ARG A 11 1.68 19.27 3.29
N HIS A 12 2.02 20.07 2.28
CA HIS A 12 1.10 20.50 1.25
C HIS A 12 0.55 19.31 0.45
N GLU A 13 1.44 18.45 -0.05
CA GLU A 13 1.07 17.25 -0.81
C GLU A 13 0.22 16.30 0.03
N PHE A 14 0.62 16.03 1.28
CA PHE A 14 -0.14 15.16 2.17
C PHE A 14 -1.54 15.70 2.47
N ARG A 15 -1.68 17.01 2.74
CA ARG A 15 -3.00 17.64 2.96
C ARG A 15 -3.89 17.54 1.73
N LEU A 16 -3.32 17.72 0.53
CA LEU A 16 -4.05 17.60 -0.72
C LEU A 16 -4.59 16.18 -0.93
N GLU A 17 -3.77 15.16 -0.63
CA GLU A 17 -4.18 13.76 -0.66
C GLU A 17 -5.27 13.47 0.35
N LEU A 18 -5.08 13.90 1.60
CA LEU A 18 -6.03 13.68 2.70
C LEU A 18 -7.39 14.31 2.40
N ARG A 19 -7.41 15.56 1.93
CA ARG A 19 -8.64 16.27 1.56
C ARG A 19 -9.40 15.50 0.49
N LYS A 20 -8.72 15.01 -0.55
CA LYS A 20 -9.36 14.26 -1.63
C LYS A 20 -9.88 12.90 -1.19
N PHE A 21 -9.16 12.24 -0.28
CA PHE A 21 -9.59 10.98 0.31
C PHE A 21 -10.92 11.17 1.06
N PHE A 22 -11.01 12.15 1.96
CA PHE A 22 -12.23 12.41 2.73
C PHE A 22 -13.37 13.04 1.94
N GLN A 23 -13.10 13.78 0.86
CA GLN A 23 -14.15 14.38 0.02
C GLN A 23 -14.95 13.35 -0.80
N LYS A 24 -14.42 12.14 -0.98
CA LYS A 24 -15.11 11.08 -1.72
C LYS A 24 -16.23 10.46 -0.87
N LYS A 25 -17.36 11.15 -0.78
CA LYS A 25 -18.57 10.71 -0.06
C LYS A 25 -19.00 9.28 -0.43
N TRP A 26 -18.75 8.83 -1.66
CA TRP A 26 -19.05 7.47 -2.08
C TRP A 26 -18.22 6.44 -1.31
N MET A 27 -16.93 6.68 -1.05
CA MET A 27 -16.09 5.72 -0.34
C MET A 27 -16.62 5.43 1.06
N ALA A 28 -17.11 6.45 1.77
CA ALA A 28 -17.74 6.26 3.08
C ALA A 28 -19.03 5.43 2.99
N LYS A 29 -19.87 5.69 1.98
CA LYS A 29 -21.12 4.93 1.76
C LYS A 29 -20.85 3.47 1.44
N TYR A 30 -20.04 3.20 0.40
CA TYR A 30 -19.75 1.83 -0.02
C TYR A 30 -18.88 1.09 0.99
N GLY A 31 -17.92 1.77 1.63
CA GLY A 31 -17.12 1.20 2.71
C GLY A 31 -17.99 0.79 3.91
N GLY A 32 -18.94 1.65 4.32
CA GLY A 32 -19.89 1.31 5.37
C GLY A 32 -20.76 0.11 5.02
N VAL A 33 -21.26 0.02 3.78
CA VAL A 33 -22.04 -1.14 3.30
C VAL A 33 -21.19 -2.41 3.34
N ILE A 34 -19.93 -2.38 2.88
CA ILE A 34 -19.04 -3.55 2.93
C ILE A 34 -18.80 -3.99 4.37
N VAL A 35 -18.52 -3.06 5.28
CA VAL A 35 -18.31 -3.38 6.70
C VAL A 35 -19.57 -3.98 7.33
N LEU A 36 -20.75 -3.45 7.01
CA LEU A 36 -22.03 -3.99 7.48
C LEU A 36 -22.29 -5.39 6.94
N LEU A 37 -22.02 -5.63 5.65
CA LEU A 37 -22.17 -6.95 5.04
C LEU A 37 -21.20 -7.97 5.65
N LEU A 38 -19.96 -7.56 5.92
CA LEU A 38 -18.99 -8.43 6.61
C LEU A 38 -19.46 -8.72 8.04
N ALA A 39 -19.93 -7.72 8.79
CA ALA A 39 -20.47 -7.92 10.13
C ALA A 39 -21.67 -8.89 10.12
N ALA A 40 -22.60 -8.73 9.19
CA ALA A 40 -23.75 -9.63 9.03
C ALA A 40 -23.33 -11.05 8.59
N ALA A 41 -22.32 -11.18 7.73
CA ALA A 41 -21.81 -12.49 7.35
C ALA A 41 -21.20 -13.22 8.55
N LEU A 42 -20.47 -12.51 9.42
CA LEU A 42 -19.86 -13.09 10.63
C LEU A 42 -20.90 -13.59 11.63
N THR A 43 -21.97 -12.82 11.84
CA THR A 43 -23.03 -13.22 12.79
C THR A 43 -23.73 -14.50 12.35
N VAL A 44 -23.91 -14.71 11.04
CA VAL A 44 -24.56 -15.91 10.49
C VAL A 44 -23.61 -17.11 10.41
N TRP A 45 -22.32 -16.90 10.15
CA TRP A 45 -21.41 -18.01 9.84
C TRP A 45 -20.96 -18.87 11.03
N LYS A 46 -21.15 -18.42 12.28
CA LYS A 46 -20.72 -19.20 13.45
C LYS A 46 -21.39 -20.58 13.53
N GLU A 47 -22.61 -20.72 13.04
CA GLU A 47 -23.39 -21.97 13.14
C GLU A 47 -22.84 -23.11 12.27
N ARG A 48 -21.92 -22.86 11.32
CA ARG A 48 -21.50 -23.86 10.31
C ARG A 48 -20.02 -24.29 10.35
N GLY A 49 -19.30 -24.06 11.45
CA GLY A 49 -17.92 -24.58 11.61
C GLY A 49 -16.83 -23.55 11.88
N GLY A 50 -17.22 -22.34 12.35
CA GLY A 50 -16.27 -21.35 12.87
C GLY A 50 -15.61 -20.51 11.79
N PHE A 51 -15.91 -19.21 11.80
CA PHE A 51 -15.19 -18.23 10.99
C PHE A 51 -13.76 -18.07 11.50
N ARG A 52 -12.77 -18.42 10.66
CA ARG A 52 -11.34 -18.20 10.93
C ARG A 52 -10.97 -16.77 10.55
N THR A 53 -10.68 -15.94 11.55
CA THR A 53 -10.36 -14.51 11.35
C THR A 53 -9.08 -14.30 10.56
N GLU A 54 -8.21 -15.31 10.52
CA GLU A 54 -6.98 -15.37 9.72
C GLU A 54 -7.25 -15.17 8.23
N TYR A 55 -8.41 -15.61 7.72
CA TYR A 55 -8.76 -15.41 6.31
C TYR A 55 -8.87 -13.93 5.93
N LEU A 56 -9.25 -13.06 6.88
CA LEU A 56 -9.33 -11.62 6.63
C LEU A 56 -7.96 -10.97 6.47
N LEU A 57 -6.93 -11.51 7.15
CA LEU A 57 -5.56 -11.03 7.01
C LEU A 57 -5.03 -11.25 5.58
N TYR A 58 -5.59 -12.19 4.82
CA TYR A 58 -5.19 -12.37 3.41
C TYR A 58 -5.64 -11.22 2.50
N LEU A 59 -6.64 -10.44 2.90
CA LEU A 59 -6.96 -9.18 2.19
C LEU A 59 -5.77 -8.21 2.23
N ALA A 60 -4.87 -8.35 3.21
CA ALA A 60 -3.66 -7.54 3.31
C ALA A 60 -2.71 -7.74 2.11
N TYR A 61 -2.80 -8.86 1.39
CA TYR A 61 -2.03 -9.06 0.15
C TYR A 61 -2.40 -8.07 -0.96
N MET A 62 -3.56 -7.40 -0.88
CA MET A 62 -3.93 -6.34 -1.82
C MET A 62 -3.22 -5.01 -1.53
N LEU A 63 -2.71 -4.82 -0.31
CA LEU A 63 -2.15 -3.54 0.15
C LEU A 63 -0.89 -3.09 -0.62
N PRO A 64 0.07 -3.94 -1.00
CA PRO A 64 1.21 -3.54 -1.83
C PRO A 64 0.78 -2.93 -3.17
N TYR A 65 -0.29 -3.46 -3.78
CA TYR A 65 -0.84 -2.98 -5.04
C TYR A 65 -1.55 -1.64 -4.88
N LEU A 66 -2.28 -1.47 -3.77
CA LEU A 66 -2.84 -0.17 -3.40
C LEU A 66 -1.74 0.86 -3.16
N THR A 67 -0.65 0.48 -2.51
CA THR A 67 0.53 1.33 -2.27
C THR A 67 1.16 1.81 -3.58
N PHE A 68 1.41 0.90 -4.53
CA PHE A 68 1.84 1.26 -5.88
C PHE A 68 0.85 2.23 -6.56
N MET A 69 -0.45 1.94 -6.50
CA MET A 69 -1.49 2.75 -7.14
C MET A 69 -1.64 4.14 -6.49
N ILE A 70 -1.35 4.29 -5.20
CA ILE A 70 -1.34 5.59 -4.53
C ILE A 70 -0.26 6.46 -5.15
N SER A 71 1.00 6.00 -5.20
CA SER A 71 2.09 6.81 -5.73
C SER A 71 1.99 7.05 -7.23
N PHE A 72 1.57 6.04 -8.01
CA PHE A 72 1.31 6.18 -9.44
C PHE A 72 0.30 7.30 -9.72
N ARG A 73 -0.81 7.34 -8.96
CA ARG A 73 -1.84 8.38 -9.10
C ARG A 73 -1.38 9.76 -8.67
N VAL A 74 -0.56 9.87 -7.62
CA VAL A 74 -0.01 11.16 -7.16
C VAL A 74 0.74 11.87 -8.29
N LEU A 75 1.54 11.13 -9.05
CA LEU A 75 2.29 11.69 -10.17
C LEU A 75 1.42 11.85 -11.42
N LEU A 76 0.64 10.83 -11.81
CA LEU A 76 -0.28 10.88 -12.96
C LEU A 76 -1.25 12.08 -12.91
N ARG A 77 -1.66 12.48 -11.70
CA ARG A 77 -2.53 13.62 -11.49
C ARG A 77 -1.96 14.91 -12.09
N GLU A 78 -0.65 15.11 -12.03
CA GLU A 78 -0.05 16.34 -12.56
C GLU A 78 -0.35 16.48 -14.05
N TRP A 79 -0.26 15.38 -14.81
CA TRP A 79 -0.62 15.34 -16.24
C TRP A 79 -2.11 15.53 -16.44
N LYS A 80 -2.94 14.79 -15.70
CA LYS A 80 -4.41 14.89 -15.84
C LYS A 80 -4.95 16.28 -15.54
N ASN A 81 -4.30 17.02 -14.63
CA ASN A 81 -4.71 18.36 -14.24
C ASN A 81 -4.02 19.46 -15.06
N GLY A 82 -3.10 19.12 -15.98
CA GLY A 82 -2.30 20.11 -16.72
C GLY A 82 -1.31 20.90 -15.86
N THR A 83 -1.03 20.44 -14.62
CA THR A 83 -0.15 21.14 -13.67
C THR A 83 1.32 20.76 -13.80
N VAL A 84 1.67 19.87 -14.74
CA VAL A 84 3.05 19.41 -14.99
C VAL A 84 3.98 20.58 -15.32
N GLY A 85 3.57 21.49 -16.22
CA GLY A 85 4.38 22.63 -16.62
C GLY A 85 4.73 23.51 -15.43
N TRP A 86 3.72 23.88 -14.64
CA TRP A 86 3.90 24.66 -13.42
C TRP A 86 4.79 23.94 -12.39
N TRP A 87 4.50 22.66 -12.12
CA TRP A 87 5.27 21.83 -11.20
C TRP A 87 6.75 21.77 -11.58
N ILE A 88 7.04 21.70 -12.87
CA ILE A 88 8.41 21.66 -13.40
C ILE A 88 9.06 23.05 -13.37
N THR A 89 8.31 24.14 -13.50
CA THR A 89 8.90 25.49 -13.41
C THR A 89 9.26 25.93 -11.99
N LEU A 90 8.82 25.20 -10.95
CA LEU A 90 9.18 25.53 -9.57
C LEU A 90 10.71 25.57 -9.38
N PRO A 91 11.25 26.52 -8.59
CA PRO A 91 12.69 26.70 -8.36
C PRO A 91 13.25 25.65 -7.39
N TYR A 92 12.80 24.40 -7.52
CA TYR A 92 13.19 23.27 -6.68
C TYR A 92 13.79 22.17 -7.55
N SER A 93 14.75 21.44 -6.97
CA SER A 93 15.32 20.29 -7.65
C SER A 93 14.26 19.20 -7.88
N ARG A 94 14.38 18.46 -8.99
CA ARG A 94 13.46 17.36 -9.33
C ARG A 94 13.45 16.27 -8.28
N SER A 95 14.59 16.01 -7.64
CA SER A 95 14.69 15.07 -6.53
C SER A 95 13.87 15.53 -5.34
N THR A 96 13.97 16.81 -4.93
CA THR A 96 13.16 17.36 -3.82
C THR A 96 11.66 17.24 -4.10
N LEU A 97 11.22 17.59 -5.31
CA LEU A 97 9.81 17.53 -5.70
C LEU A 97 9.27 16.09 -5.67
N LEU A 98 10.00 15.13 -6.23
CA LEU A 98 9.61 13.73 -6.23
C LEU A 98 9.68 13.10 -4.84
N LEU A 99 10.69 13.45 -4.03
CA LEU A 99 10.81 12.98 -2.65
C LEU A 99 9.64 13.48 -1.79
N ALA A 100 9.18 14.72 -2.00
CA ALA A 100 8.01 15.24 -1.30
C ALA A 100 6.74 14.44 -1.66
N LYS A 101 6.55 14.12 -2.95
CA LYS A 101 5.45 13.26 -3.42
C LYS A 101 5.56 11.84 -2.88
N PHE A 102 6.76 11.26 -2.87
CA PHE A 102 7.04 9.95 -2.30
C PHE A 102 6.69 9.91 -0.81
N GLY A 103 7.16 10.89 -0.03
CA GLY A 103 6.86 10.98 1.40
C GLY A 103 5.37 11.19 1.67
N ALA A 104 4.69 12.03 0.89
CA ALA A 104 3.25 12.24 1.04
C ALA A 104 2.46 10.97 0.72
N ALA A 105 2.85 10.24 -0.34
CA ALA A 105 2.27 8.94 -0.68
C ALA A 105 2.54 7.89 0.40
N PHE A 106 3.74 7.90 1.01
CA PHE A 106 4.08 7.03 2.14
C PHE A 106 3.19 7.32 3.36
N LEU A 107 3.01 8.58 3.76
CA LEU A 107 2.12 8.94 4.87
C LEU A 107 0.66 8.58 4.58
N HIS A 108 0.19 8.75 3.34
CA HIS A 108 -1.15 8.34 2.94
C HIS A 108 -1.29 6.81 2.99
N MET A 109 -0.29 6.07 2.54
CA MET A 109 -0.26 4.61 2.65
C MET A 109 -0.31 4.16 4.12
N LEU A 110 0.44 4.80 5.02
CA LEU A 110 0.39 4.48 6.45
C LEU A 110 -1.02 4.67 7.02
N LEU A 111 -1.70 5.77 6.65
CA LEU A 111 -3.09 5.98 7.02
C LEU A 111 -4.00 4.85 6.51
N VAL A 112 -3.84 4.42 5.25
CA VAL A 112 -4.61 3.31 4.68
C VAL A 112 -4.34 2.01 5.44
N TYR A 113 -3.09 1.73 5.82
CA TYR A 113 -2.75 0.52 6.57
C TYR A 113 -3.35 0.55 7.97
N VAL A 114 -3.27 1.69 8.67
CA VAL A 114 -3.90 1.87 9.99
C VAL A 114 -5.42 1.70 9.91
N LEU A 115 -6.07 2.27 8.91
CA LEU A 115 -7.51 2.10 8.71
C LEU A 115 -7.88 0.64 8.39
N PHE A 116 -7.08 -0.03 7.56
CA PHE A 116 -7.29 -1.43 7.21
C PHE A 116 -7.17 -2.34 8.44
N PHE A 117 -6.02 -2.32 9.13
CA PHE A 117 -5.81 -3.17 10.31
C PHE A 117 -6.77 -2.79 11.44
N GLY A 118 -6.99 -1.51 11.70
CA GLY A 118 -7.97 -1.06 12.69
C GLY A 118 -9.39 -1.56 12.38
N SER A 119 -9.79 -1.59 11.11
CA SER A 119 -11.10 -2.15 10.72
C SER A 119 -11.19 -3.66 10.94
N LEU A 120 -10.10 -4.39 10.70
CA LEU A 120 -10.03 -5.83 11.00
C LEU A 120 -10.10 -6.08 12.50
N THR A 121 -9.32 -5.36 13.30
CA THR A 121 -9.35 -5.45 14.76
C THR A 121 -10.77 -5.20 15.30
N LEU A 122 -11.44 -4.14 14.84
CA LEU A 122 -12.82 -3.83 15.26
C LEU A 122 -13.80 -4.96 14.92
N LEU A 123 -13.63 -5.55 13.75
CA LEU A 123 -14.49 -6.63 13.27
C LEU A 123 -14.29 -7.92 14.07
N VAL A 124 -13.06 -8.24 14.46
CA VAL A 124 -12.77 -9.38 15.35
C VAL A 124 -13.26 -9.12 16.77
N LEU A 125 -13.11 -7.89 17.29
CA LEU A 125 -13.67 -7.50 18.60
C LEU A 125 -15.20 -7.59 18.62
N TYR A 126 -15.86 -7.17 17.54
CA TYR A 126 -17.30 -7.34 17.37
C TYR A 126 -17.68 -8.82 17.41
N ASN A 127 -17.00 -9.67 16.63
CA ASN A 127 -17.21 -11.10 16.63
C ASN A 127 -17.01 -11.71 18.03
N ALA A 128 -15.99 -11.26 18.77
CA ALA A 128 -15.73 -11.67 20.15
C ALA A 128 -16.88 -11.29 21.10
N ALA A 129 -17.41 -10.09 20.96
CA ALA A 129 -18.50 -9.59 21.79
C ALA A 129 -19.82 -10.34 21.55
N VAL A 130 -20.15 -10.66 20.29
CA VAL A 130 -21.40 -11.35 19.95
C VAL A 130 -21.35 -12.83 20.33
N HIS A 131 -20.18 -13.45 20.26
CA HIS A 131 -20.05 -14.91 20.29
C HIS A 131 -19.26 -15.46 21.47
N GLY A 132 -18.70 -14.60 22.33
CA GLY A 132 -17.92 -14.99 23.50
C GLY A 132 -16.59 -15.66 23.10
N LEU A 133 -15.69 -14.91 22.46
CA LEU A 133 -14.33 -15.39 22.20
C LEU A 133 -13.45 -15.25 23.46
N GLY A 134 -12.60 -16.25 23.73
CA GLY A 134 -11.55 -16.15 24.74
C GLY A 134 -10.43 -15.18 24.34
N THR A 135 -9.39 -15.07 25.17
CA THR A 135 -8.25 -14.15 24.94
C THR A 135 -7.26 -14.63 23.86
N ALA A 136 -7.18 -15.94 23.61
CA ALA A 136 -6.25 -16.54 22.64
C ALA A 136 -6.48 -16.07 21.18
N PRO A 137 -7.72 -16.01 20.64
CA PRO A 137 -8.00 -15.44 19.31
C PRO A 137 -7.53 -13.99 19.13
N LEU A 138 -7.62 -13.15 20.16
CA LEU A 138 -7.19 -11.76 20.09
C LEU A 138 -5.66 -11.64 20.03
N HIS A 139 -4.95 -12.41 20.85
CA HIS A 139 -3.49 -12.48 20.79
C HIS A 139 -3.01 -12.92 19.39
N ASN A 140 -3.65 -13.94 18.82
CA ASN A 140 -3.29 -14.48 17.51
C ASN A 140 -3.52 -13.46 16.39
N LEU A 141 -4.61 -12.69 16.48
CA LEU A 141 -4.85 -11.58 15.56
C LEU A 141 -3.72 -10.55 15.61
N PHE A 142 -3.40 -10.02 16.79
CA PHE A 142 -2.37 -8.97 16.92
C PHE A 142 -0.99 -9.44 16.48
N ALA A 143 -0.63 -10.69 16.79
CA ALA A 143 0.60 -11.29 16.30
C ALA A 143 0.61 -11.37 14.76
N GLY A 144 -0.50 -11.80 14.16
CA GLY A 144 -0.66 -11.83 12.70
C GLY A 144 -0.59 -10.45 12.06
N GLU A 145 -1.32 -9.47 12.61
CA GLU A 145 -1.30 -8.08 12.15
C GLU A 145 0.11 -7.48 12.22
N ALA A 146 0.86 -7.72 13.30
CA ALA A 146 2.23 -7.25 13.44
C ALA A 146 3.17 -7.83 12.38
N VAL A 147 3.05 -9.13 12.09
CA VAL A 147 3.83 -9.80 11.05
C VAL A 147 3.51 -9.22 9.68
N PHE A 148 2.24 -9.14 9.30
CA PHE A 148 1.82 -8.58 8.01
C PHE A 148 2.20 -7.10 7.90
N ALA A 149 1.97 -6.29 8.93
CA ALA A 149 2.37 -4.88 8.95
C ALA A 149 3.87 -4.72 8.72
N THR A 150 4.70 -5.53 9.37
CA THR A 150 6.16 -5.50 9.18
C THR A 150 6.57 -5.78 7.74
N VAL A 151 6.02 -6.84 7.14
CA VAL A 151 6.32 -7.19 5.74
C VAL A 151 5.83 -6.11 4.78
N LEU A 152 4.62 -5.60 4.99
CA LEU A 152 4.04 -4.56 4.14
C LEU A 152 4.79 -3.25 4.25
N LEU A 153 5.27 -2.86 5.43
CA LEU A 153 6.14 -1.70 5.63
C LEU A 153 7.52 -1.92 4.99
N GLY A 154 8.04 -3.15 5.03
CA GLY A 154 9.26 -3.53 4.32
C GLY A 154 9.15 -3.37 2.80
N LEU A 155 8.02 -3.78 2.22
CA LEU A 155 7.75 -3.72 0.78
C LEU A 155 7.32 -2.34 0.29
N ALA A 156 6.70 -1.52 1.15
CA ALA A 156 6.05 -0.28 0.75
C ALA A 156 6.98 0.73 0.03
N PRO A 157 8.22 0.99 0.50
CA PRO A 157 9.12 1.92 -0.20
C PRO A 157 9.36 1.54 -1.66
N PHE A 158 9.53 0.25 -1.93
CA PHE A 158 9.74 -0.25 -3.30
C PHE A 158 8.48 -0.07 -4.15
N MET A 159 7.31 -0.48 -3.64
CA MET A 159 6.05 -0.33 -4.37
C MET A 159 5.72 1.13 -4.67
N LEU A 160 5.97 2.04 -3.72
CA LEU A 160 5.80 3.49 -3.94
C LEU A 160 6.76 4.00 -5.02
N ALA A 161 8.04 3.63 -4.96
CA ALA A 161 9.04 4.04 -5.93
C ALA A 161 8.70 3.51 -7.33
N LEU A 162 8.26 2.26 -7.43
CA LEU A 162 7.84 1.63 -8.67
C LEU A 162 6.62 2.32 -9.29
N GLY A 163 5.64 2.73 -8.47
CA GLY A 163 4.49 3.50 -8.95
C GLY A 163 4.87 4.88 -9.49
N LEU A 164 5.78 5.60 -8.81
CA LEU A 164 6.31 6.87 -9.33
C LEU A 164 7.10 6.68 -10.63
N LEU A 165 7.96 5.66 -10.69
CA LEU A 165 8.73 5.34 -11.89
C LEU A 165 7.80 5.05 -13.06
N THR A 166 6.78 4.21 -12.84
CA THR A 166 5.83 3.82 -13.89
C THR A 166 5.05 5.03 -14.41
N ALA A 167 4.60 5.93 -13.53
CA ALA A 167 3.94 7.15 -13.94
C ALA A 167 4.87 8.09 -14.74
N ALA A 168 6.12 8.22 -14.31
CA ALA A 168 7.13 9.02 -15.01
C ALA A 168 7.44 8.46 -16.40
N VAL A 169 7.66 7.15 -16.51
CA VAL A 169 7.95 6.44 -17.78
C VAL A 169 6.80 6.61 -18.76
N ALA A 170 5.56 6.44 -18.29
CA ALA A 170 4.36 6.54 -19.12
C ALA A 170 4.19 7.90 -19.81
N HIS A 171 4.82 8.97 -19.28
CA HIS A 171 4.75 10.32 -19.84
C HIS A 171 6.12 10.83 -20.30
N SER A 172 7.03 9.91 -20.62
CA SER A 172 8.38 10.22 -21.06
C SER A 172 8.64 9.71 -22.48
N ARG A 173 9.83 10.01 -23.00
CA ARG A 173 10.34 9.40 -24.24
C ARG A 173 10.43 7.87 -24.16
N TRP A 174 10.43 7.31 -22.97
CA TRP A 174 10.60 5.89 -22.68
C TRP A 174 9.26 5.15 -22.47
N VAL A 175 8.13 5.73 -22.91
CA VAL A 175 6.79 5.14 -22.80
C VAL A 175 6.69 3.69 -23.32
N VAL A 176 7.56 3.30 -24.25
CA VAL A 176 7.67 1.92 -24.76
C VAL A 176 7.98 0.91 -23.65
N LEU A 177 8.59 1.33 -22.54
CA LEU A 177 8.86 0.47 -21.38
C LEU A 177 7.68 0.33 -20.42
N THR A 178 6.62 1.12 -20.58
CA THR A 178 5.44 1.08 -19.69
C THR A 178 4.83 -0.33 -19.60
N PRO A 179 4.62 -1.08 -20.69
CA PRO A 179 4.12 -2.46 -20.60
C PRO A 179 5.01 -3.38 -19.75
N LEU A 180 6.34 -3.24 -19.84
CA LEU A 180 7.27 -4.05 -19.05
C LEU A 180 7.14 -3.76 -17.55
N LEU A 181 6.93 -2.51 -17.16
CA LEU A 181 6.69 -2.13 -15.76
C LEU A 181 5.37 -2.67 -15.24
N TRP A 182 4.32 -2.69 -16.08
CA TRP A 182 3.06 -3.33 -15.73
C TRP A 182 3.17 -4.86 -15.61
N ILE A 183 3.96 -5.50 -16.48
CA ILE A 183 4.27 -6.93 -16.36
C ILE A 183 5.01 -7.20 -15.06
N LEU A 184 6.04 -6.41 -14.72
CA LEU A 184 6.75 -6.53 -13.46
C LEU A 184 5.81 -6.39 -12.25
N PHE A 185 4.91 -5.41 -12.28
CA PHE A 185 3.89 -5.22 -11.26
C PHE A 185 2.92 -6.42 -11.18
N GLY A 186 2.41 -6.91 -12.30
CA GLY A 186 1.51 -8.07 -12.34
C GLY A 186 2.19 -9.39 -11.93
N LEU A 187 3.45 -9.59 -12.27
CA LEU A 187 4.22 -10.76 -11.83
C LEU A 187 4.45 -10.71 -10.32
N SER A 188 4.66 -9.54 -9.73
CA SER A 188 4.76 -9.40 -8.28
C SER A 188 3.46 -9.80 -7.55
N ALA A 189 2.29 -9.58 -8.19
CA ALA A 189 0.99 -10.10 -7.72
C ALA A 189 0.97 -11.61 -7.67
N ASN A 190 1.36 -12.24 -8.77
CA ASN A 190 1.38 -13.69 -8.86
C ASN A 190 2.35 -14.32 -7.87
N THR A 191 3.53 -13.73 -7.65
CA THR A 191 4.48 -14.26 -6.66
C THR A 191 3.95 -14.13 -5.24
N LEU A 192 3.35 -13.00 -4.86
CA LEU A 192 2.74 -12.85 -3.52
C LEU A 192 1.57 -13.81 -3.32
N THR A 193 0.70 -13.99 -4.32
CA THR A 193 -0.41 -14.95 -4.25
C THR A 193 0.07 -16.39 -4.24
N TRP A 194 1.11 -16.74 -5.00
CA TRP A 194 1.68 -18.09 -5.01
C TRP A 194 2.38 -18.41 -3.69
N VAL A 195 3.11 -17.45 -3.11
CA VAL A 195 3.68 -17.58 -1.76
C VAL A 195 2.56 -17.77 -0.74
N ALA A 196 1.51 -16.94 -0.78
CA ALA A 196 0.34 -17.08 0.08
C ALA A 196 -0.32 -18.46 -0.07
N GLY A 197 -0.54 -18.92 -1.30
CA GLY A 197 -1.20 -20.19 -1.61
C GLY A 197 -0.41 -21.44 -1.23
N ASN A 198 0.92 -21.44 -1.42
CA ASN A 198 1.77 -22.55 -1.00
C ASN A 198 1.90 -22.65 0.52
N VAL A 199 1.90 -21.51 1.17
CA VAL A 199 1.84 -21.41 2.62
C VAL A 199 0.49 -21.94 3.13
N LEU A 200 -0.61 -21.46 2.54
CA LEU A 200 -1.99 -21.83 2.85
C LEU A 200 -2.27 -23.33 2.70
N SER A 201 -1.78 -23.94 1.61
CA SER A 201 -2.06 -25.34 1.29
C SER A 201 -1.28 -26.33 2.15
N LYS A 202 -0.11 -25.93 2.68
CA LYS A 202 0.76 -26.85 3.43
C LYS A 202 0.48 -26.87 4.92
N GLN A 203 -0.09 -25.80 5.48
CA GLN A 203 -0.31 -25.71 6.92
C GLN A 203 -1.60 -24.94 7.25
N PRO A 204 -2.79 -25.53 7.06
CA PRO A 204 -4.06 -24.87 7.31
C PRO A 204 -4.25 -24.46 8.78
N ASP A 205 -3.53 -25.09 9.70
CA ASP A 205 -3.60 -24.82 11.14
C ASP A 205 -2.31 -24.20 11.72
N ALA A 206 -1.29 -23.91 10.88
CA ALA A 206 -0.09 -23.25 11.37
C ALA A 206 -0.25 -21.74 11.46
N TRP A 207 0.47 -21.21 12.44
CA TRP A 207 0.42 -19.82 12.85
C TRP A 207 1.07 -18.91 11.81
N VAL A 208 0.56 -17.69 11.66
CA VAL A 208 1.03 -16.70 10.66
C VAL A 208 2.54 -16.41 10.73
N SER A 209 3.16 -16.52 11.92
CA SER A 209 4.61 -16.39 12.11
C SER A 209 5.42 -17.64 11.71
N ALA A 210 4.82 -18.83 11.74
CA ALA A 210 5.42 -20.07 11.22
C ALA A 210 5.34 -20.16 9.69
N VAL A 211 4.49 -19.32 9.11
CA VAL A 211 4.07 -19.31 7.72
C VAL A 211 5.01 -18.50 6.82
N LEU A 212 5.60 -17.41 7.33
CA LEU A 212 6.52 -16.60 6.54
C LEU A 212 7.94 -17.17 6.61
N PRO A 213 8.59 -17.42 5.45
CA PRO A 213 9.98 -17.84 5.43
C PRO A 213 10.89 -16.84 6.16
N GLY A 214 11.77 -17.32 7.03
CA GLY A 214 12.68 -16.48 7.81
C GLY A 214 13.60 -15.59 6.96
N TRP A 215 13.83 -15.93 5.69
CA TRP A 215 14.61 -15.12 4.75
C TRP A 215 13.94 -13.80 4.35
N ILE A 216 12.64 -13.62 4.60
CA ILE A 216 11.92 -12.38 4.25
C ILE A 216 12.46 -11.18 5.03
N TYR A 217 12.77 -11.34 6.32
CA TYR A 217 13.28 -10.25 7.16
C TYR A 217 14.65 -9.70 6.68
N PRO A 218 15.67 -10.54 6.44
CA PRO A 218 16.94 -10.05 5.88
C PRO A 218 16.83 -9.57 4.43
N ALA A 219 15.75 -9.89 3.70
CA ALA A 219 15.51 -9.33 2.38
C ALA A 219 14.99 -7.89 2.41
N ILE A 220 14.45 -7.39 3.54
CA ILE A 220 13.89 -6.03 3.65
C ILE A 220 14.92 -4.94 3.29
N PRO A 221 16.16 -4.95 3.81
CA PRO A 221 17.18 -3.97 3.40
C PRO A 221 17.48 -3.99 1.90
N LEU A 222 17.48 -5.16 1.27
CA LEU A 222 17.68 -5.29 -0.17
C LEU A 222 16.52 -4.64 -0.94
N VAL A 223 15.28 -4.87 -0.50
CA VAL A 223 14.09 -4.23 -1.08
C VAL A 223 14.16 -2.71 -0.94
N TRP A 224 14.68 -2.19 0.17
CA TRP A 224 14.88 -0.75 0.36
C TRP A 224 15.98 -0.19 -0.54
N ALA A 225 17.08 -0.91 -0.73
CA ALA A 225 18.10 -0.53 -1.71
C ALA A 225 17.52 -0.46 -3.13
N LEU A 226 16.72 -1.46 -3.52
CA LEU A 226 15.99 -1.46 -4.79
C LEU A 226 15.01 -0.30 -4.89
N ALA A 227 14.32 0.06 -3.80
CA ALA A 227 13.45 1.24 -3.75
C ALA A 227 14.22 2.52 -4.03
N GLY A 228 15.41 2.70 -3.43
CA GLY A 228 16.29 3.85 -3.68
C GLY A 228 16.74 3.94 -5.14
N LEU A 229 17.14 2.82 -5.74
CA LEU A 229 17.51 2.75 -7.17
C LEU A 229 16.32 3.08 -8.07
N THR A 230 15.15 2.52 -7.78
CA THR A 230 13.91 2.74 -8.54
C THR A 230 13.48 4.21 -8.48
N LEU A 231 13.54 4.82 -7.29
CA LEU A 231 13.22 6.24 -7.10
C LEU A 231 14.23 7.15 -7.81
N THR A 232 15.52 6.80 -7.78
CA THR A 232 16.56 7.51 -8.54
C THR A 232 16.30 7.44 -10.05
N GLY A 233 15.85 6.27 -10.53
CA GLY A 233 15.38 6.10 -11.90
C GLY A 233 14.23 7.05 -12.25
N ALA A 234 13.22 7.14 -11.38
CA ALA A 234 12.09 8.06 -11.59
C ALA A 234 12.54 9.52 -11.67
N ILE A 235 13.47 9.93 -10.78
CA ILE A 235 14.05 11.28 -10.78
C ILE A 235 14.81 11.58 -12.09
N ARG A 236 15.58 10.60 -12.59
CA ARG A 236 16.31 10.76 -13.86
C ARG A 236 15.37 10.91 -15.05
N ILE A 237 14.28 10.15 -15.09
CA ILE A 237 13.30 10.23 -16.18
C ILE A 237 12.57 11.58 -16.16
N VAL A 238 12.13 12.02 -14.99
CA VAL A 238 11.47 13.33 -14.82
C VAL A 238 12.41 14.50 -15.17
N SER A 239 13.71 14.37 -14.91
CA SER A 239 14.66 15.45 -15.21
C SER A 239 15.08 15.56 -16.67
N ARG A 240 15.10 14.44 -17.42
CA ARG A 240 15.74 14.41 -18.77
C ARG A 240 14.84 13.98 -19.91
N HIS A 241 13.71 13.32 -19.64
CA HIS A 241 13.00 12.55 -20.67
C HIS A 241 11.51 12.85 -20.76
N LEU A 242 11.01 13.86 -20.04
CA LEU A 242 9.59 14.22 -20.12
C LEU A 242 9.21 14.72 -21.51
N ARG A 243 8.02 14.32 -21.94
CA ARG A 243 7.36 14.87 -23.14
C ARG A 243 6.38 15.96 -22.68
N PHE A 244 6.39 17.09 -23.39
CA PHE A 244 5.40 18.15 -23.27
C PHE A 244 4.57 18.17 -24.55
#